data_AF-T0ZAY1-F1
#
_entry.id   AF-T0ZAY1-F1
#
_cell.length_a   1.000
_cell.length_b   1.000
_cell.length_c   1.000
_cell.angle_alpha   90.00
_cell.angle_beta   90.00
_cell.angle_gamma   90.00
#
_symmetry.space_group_name_H-M   'P 1'
#
loop_
_entity.id
_entity.type
_entity.pdbx_description
1 polymer ?
#
loop_
_entity_poly.entity_id
_entity_poly.type
_entity_poly.pdbx_seq_one_letter_code
_entity_poly.pdbx_strand_id
1 'polypeptide(L)'
;MTDPTLDELAEELAEFDVPEKKGGRSPREERIIVGFEEIRRFVDQYGRAPRHGEGHDIFERLYAVRLDRLRALEDCRSVLAPLDRQGLLSGEPVAAAPTEAIDEDELMAELRGAADSNDITELRHVRASAEKRAAEEIANRTVCEDFETFKPVFEKVRRELKDGIRQTRPFQTRAMDEIQK
;
A
#
# COMPACT_ATOMS: atom_id res chain seq x y z
N MET A 1 35.65 17.33 55.68
CA MET A 1 34.88 17.45 54.42
C MET A 1 33.93 16.29 54.45
N THR A 2 32.63 16.56 54.62
CA THR A 2 31.59 15.53 54.64
C THR A 2 31.38 15.09 53.20
N ASP A 3 31.43 13.78 52.93
CA ASP A 3 31.13 13.27 51.60
C ASP A 3 29.66 13.52 51.29
N PRO A 4 29.33 14.07 50.10
CA PRO A 4 27.96 14.33 49.72
C PRO A 4 27.18 13.01 49.62
N THR A 5 25.94 13.03 50.08
CA THR A 5 25.05 11.87 50.03
C THR A 5 24.57 11.64 48.59
N LEU A 6 24.14 10.40 48.29
CA LEU A 6 23.66 10.04 46.95
C LEU A 6 22.47 10.89 46.50
N ASP A 7 21.61 11.31 47.45
CA ASP A 7 20.44 12.13 47.17
C ASP A 7 20.83 13.57 46.83
N GLU A 8 21.82 14.15 47.52
CA GLU A 8 22.36 15.49 47.22
C GLU A 8 23.01 15.55 45.84
N LEU A 9 23.74 14.49 45.45
CA LEU A 9 24.33 14.37 44.11
C LEU A 9 23.26 14.23 43.01
N ALA A 10 22.14 13.56 43.31
CA ALA A 10 21.03 13.41 42.38
C ALA A 10 20.31 14.75 42.13
N GLU A 11 20.13 15.57 43.17
CA GLU A 11 19.55 16.90 43.04
C GLU A 11 20.44 17.86 42.23
N GLU A 12 21.76 17.84 42.44
CA GLU A 12 22.70 18.64 41.63
C GLU A 12 22.70 18.25 40.14
N LEU A 13 22.47 16.96 39.83
CA LEU A 13 22.42 16.47 38.46
C LEU A 13 21.07 16.71 37.77
N ALA A 14 19.99 16.94 38.53
CA ALA A 14 18.65 17.18 38.00
C ALA A 14 18.55 18.49 37.18
N GLU A 15 19.42 19.48 37.44
CA GLU A 15 19.49 20.71 36.62
C GLU A 15 20.06 20.45 35.22
N PHE A 16 20.82 19.36 35.06
CA PHE A 16 21.42 18.94 33.78
C PHE A 16 20.58 17.90 33.04
N ASP A 17 19.43 17.50 33.58
CA ASP A 17 18.52 16.59 32.90
C ASP A 17 17.99 17.25 31.63
N VAL A 18 18.16 16.56 30.50
CA VAL A 18 17.65 17.02 29.21
C VAL A 18 16.13 17.02 29.32
N PRO A 19 15.42 18.13 29.01
CA PRO A 19 13.97 18.15 29.08
C PRO A 19 13.44 17.01 28.23
N GLU A 20 12.63 16.13 28.82
CA GLU A 20 12.02 15.03 28.09
C GLU A 20 11.37 15.62 26.84
N LYS A 21 11.90 15.27 25.66
CA LYS A 21 11.23 15.57 24.40
C LYS A 21 9.88 14.89 24.52
N LYS A 22 8.82 15.67 24.75
CA LYS A 22 7.43 15.22 24.62
C LYS A 22 7.38 14.40 23.33
N GLY A 23 7.26 13.09 23.48
CA GLY A 23 7.40 12.15 22.37
C GLY A 23 6.54 12.63 21.22
N GLY A 24 7.14 12.75 20.04
CA GLY A 24 6.36 13.01 18.83
C GLY A 24 5.26 11.95 18.70
N ARG A 25 4.16 12.31 18.03
CA ARG A 25 3.07 11.37 17.77
C ARG A 25 3.61 10.12 17.09
N SER A 26 3.09 8.96 17.47
CA SER A 26 3.50 7.72 16.79
C SER A 26 3.05 7.75 15.31
N PRO A 27 3.74 7.06 14.40
CA PRO A 27 3.31 6.97 12.99
C PRO A 27 1.87 6.43 12.84
N ARG A 28 1.39 5.66 13.82
CA ARG A 28 0.00 5.19 13.87
C ARG A 28 -0.95 6.34 14.21
N GLU A 29 -0.65 7.14 15.23
CA GLU A 29 -1.44 8.32 15.62
C GLU A 29 -1.53 9.33 14.48
N GLU A 30 -0.41 9.60 13.78
CA GLU A 30 -0.41 10.52 12.64
C GLU A 30 -1.35 10.04 11.53
N ARG A 31 -1.33 8.75 11.19
CA ARG A 31 -2.28 8.16 10.22
C ARG A 31 -3.74 8.24 10.69
N ILE A 32 -3.98 8.07 11.98
CA ILE A 32 -5.32 8.21 12.57
C ILE A 32 -5.80 9.67 12.40
N ILE A 33 -4.93 10.63 12.72
CA ILE A 33 -5.22 12.07 12.65
C ILE A 33 -5.48 12.52 11.21
N VAL A 34 -4.57 12.21 10.28
CA VAL A 34 -4.73 12.59 8.87
C VAL A 34 -6.06 12.06 8.31
N GLY A 35 -6.39 10.81 8.58
CA GLY A 35 -7.65 10.25 8.10
C GLY A 35 -8.89 10.78 8.82
N PHE A 36 -8.77 11.34 10.03
CA PHE A 36 -9.88 12.05 10.68
C PHE A 36 -10.04 13.47 10.12
N GLU A 37 -8.94 14.13 9.72
CA GLU A 37 -8.98 15.44 9.08
C GLU A 37 -9.73 15.42 7.74
N GLU A 38 -9.60 14.36 6.96
CA GLU A 38 -10.39 14.16 5.73
C GLU A 38 -11.89 14.10 6.02
N ILE A 39 -12.29 13.37 7.08
CA ILE A 39 -13.68 13.29 7.52
C ILE A 39 -14.17 14.66 7.99
N ARG A 40 -13.35 15.40 8.76
CA ARG A 40 -13.70 16.76 9.21
C ARG A 40 -13.88 17.72 8.04
N ARG A 41 -13.03 17.64 7.02
CA ARG A 41 -13.14 18.43 5.80
C ARG A 41 -14.41 18.11 5.03
N PHE A 42 -14.79 16.83 4.97
CA PHE A 42 -16.08 16.42 4.40
C PHE A 42 -17.24 17.08 5.18
N VAL A 43 -17.21 17.03 6.52
CA VAL A 43 -18.26 17.66 7.35
C VAL A 43 -18.29 19.17 7.18
N ASP A 44 -17.14 19.84 7.10
CA ASP A 44 -17.07 21.29 6.84
C ASP A 44 -17.67 21.66 5.48
N GLN A 45 -17.49 20.80 4.47
CA GLN A 45 -18.01 21.04 3.12
C GLN A 45 -19.51 20.75 2.99
N TYR A 46 -19.98 19.65 3.59
CA TYR A 46 -21.36 19.14 3.38
C TYR A 46 -22.30 19.39 4.58
N GLY A 47 -21.78 19.90 5.70
CA GLY A 47 -22.54 20.19 6.92
C GLY A 47 -23.11 18.96 7.63
N ARG A 48 -22.68 17.75 7.25
CA ARG A 48 -23.19 16.48 7.80
C ARG A 48 -22.08 15.44 7.91
N ALA A 49 -22.25 14.48 8.80
CA ALA A 49 -21.39 13.30 8.88
C ALA A 49 -21.54 12.42 7.62
N PRO A 50 -20.46 11.73 7.18
CA PRO A 50 -20.52 10.78 6.07
C PRO A 50 -21.50 9.64 6.39
N ARG A 51 -22.17 9.12 5.35
CA ARG A 51 -23.18 8.06 5.48
C ARG A 51 -22.87 6.86 4.59
N HIS A 52 -23.33 5.70 5.02
CA HIS A 52 -23.34 4.49 4.21
C HIS A 52 -24.41 4.57 3.12
N GLY A 53 -24.20 3.85 2.02
CA GLY A 53 -25.22 3.61 0.99
C GLY A 53 -24.68 3.72 -0.43
N GLU A 54 -25.15 2.86 -1.33
CA GLU A 54 -24.68 2.75 -2.72
C GLU A 54 -24.94 4.00 -3.57
N GLY A 55 -25.93 4.82 -3.17
CA GLY A 55 -26.22 6.11 -3.78
C GLY A 55 -25.27 7.25 -3.37
N HIS A 56 -24.33 6.98 -2.45
CA HIS A 56 -23.34 7.95 -2.00
C HIS A 56 -22.00 7.79 -2.74
N ASP A 57 -21.29 8.91 -2.85
CA ASP A 57 -19.96 8.95 -3.45
C ASP A 57 -19.00 7.95 -2.79
N ILE A 58 -18.03 7.45 -3.55
CA ILE A 58 -17.06 6.46 -3.09
C ILE A 58 -16.31 6.97 -1.85
N PHE A 59 -15.96 8.25 -1.80
CA PHE A 59 -15.27 8.83 -0.65
C PHE A 59 -16.19 9.00 0.55
N GLU A 60 -17.46 9.40 0.36
CA GLU A 60 -18.45 9.47 1.45
C GLU A 60 -18.62 8.11 2.14
N ARG A 61 -18.72 7.03 1.34
CA ARG A 61 -18.77 5.66 1.87
C ARG A 61 -17.50 5.26 2.61
N LEU A 62 -16.32 5.58 2.06
CA LEU A 62 -15.05 5.30 2.73
C LEU A 62 -14.93 6.05 4.07
N TYR A 63 -15.34 7.31 4.10
CA TYR A 63 -15.32 8.13 5.30
C TYR A 63 -16.34 7.64 6.35
N ALA A 64 -17.49 7.14 5.94
CA ALA A 64 -18.48 6.56 6.84
C ALA A 64 -17.93 5.32 7.56
N VAL A 65 -17.36 4.37 6.80
CA VAL A 65 -16.71 3.17 7.36
C VAL A 65 -15.55 3.54 8.27
N ARG A 66 -14.74 4.52 7.87
CA ARG A 66 -13.61 4.99 8.69
C ARG A 66 -14.09 5.63 9.99
N LEU A 67 -15.13 6.47 9.95
CA LEU A 67 -15.68 7.13 11.13
C LEU A 67 -16.22 6.11 12.15
N ASP A 68 -16.91 5.08 11.69
CA ASP A 68 -17.39 4.01 12.58
C ASP A 68 -16.25 3.27 13.26
N ARG A 69 -15.18 2.95 12.51
CA ARG A 69 -14.00 2.32 13.10
C ARG A 69 -13.29 3.22 14.10
N LEU A 70 -13.24 4.52 13.87
CA LEU A 70 -12.67 5.49 14.81
C LEU A 70 -13.52 5.61 16.09
N ARG A 71 -14.84 5.49 16.00
CA ARG A 71 -15.75 5.45 17.16
C ARG A 71 -15.63 4.16 17.95
N ALA A 72 -15.44 3.03 17.28
CA ALA A 72 -15.36 1.71 17.91
C ALA A 72 -14.07 1.50 18.75
N LEU A 73 -12.97 2.16 18.39
CA LEU A 73 -11.67 1.96 19.04
C LEU A 73 -11.37 3.07 20.06
N GLU A 74 -11.23 2.70 21.34
CA GLU A 74 -10.91 3.64 22.42
C GLU A 74 -9.59 4.40 22.22
N ASP A 75 -8.54 3.71 21.77
CA ASP A 75 -7.26 4.33 21.40
C ASP A 75 -7.42 5.45 20.36
N CYS A 76 -8.35 5.29 19.41
CA CYS A 76 -8.58 6.29 18.38
C CYS A 76 -9.33 7.50 18.95
N ARG A 77 -10.32 7.24 19.83
CA ARG A 77 -11.09 8.29 20.51
C ARG A 77 -10.19 9.14 21.40
N SER A 78 -9.28 8.55 22.17
CA SER A 78 -8.37 9.31 23.05
C SER A 78 -7.43 10.22 22.27
N VAL A 79 -6.88 9.73 21.15
CA VAL A 79 -6.00 10.50 20.26
C VAL A 79 -6.74 11.65 19.56
N LEU A 80 -8.01 11.42 19.17
CA LEU A 80 -8.77 12.37 18.36
C LEU A 80 -9.68 13.31 19.17
N ALA A 81 -9.98 13.00 20.44
CA ALA A 81 -10.79 13.85 21.33
C ALA A 81 -10.41 15.34 21.31
N PRO A 82 -9.12 15.74 21.42
CA PRO A 82 -8.75 17.16 21.36
C PRO A 82 -8.91 17.81 19.98
N LEU A 83 -9.09 17.02 18.92
CA LEU A 83 -9.24 17.47 17.54
C LEU A 83 -10.70 17.48 17.06
N ASP A 84 -11.61 16.89 17.82
CA ASP A 84 -13.03 16.73 17.47
C ASP A 84 -13.87 17.96 17.83
N ARG A 85 -13.76 19.01 17.02
CA ARG A 85 -14.56 20.25 17.20
C ARG A 85 -16.02 20.08 16.79
N GLN A 86 -16.32 19.08 15.97
CA GLN A 86 -17.62 18.87 15.35
C GLN A 86 -18.46 17.82 16.08
N GLY A 87 -17.93 17.21 17.15
CA GLY A 87 -18.62 16.17 17.92
C GLY A 87 -18.85 14.90 17.11
N LEU A 88 -17.93 14.54 16.22
CA LEU A 88 -18.04 13.36 15.36
C LEU A 88 -17.81 12.06 16.12
N LEU A 89 -17.08 12.07 17.23
CA LEU A 89 -16.68 10.86 17.96
C LEU A 89 -17.70 10.47 19.05
N SER A 90 -18.67 11.32 19.37
CA SER A 90 -19.69 11.08 20.41
C SER A 90 -20.91 10.29 19.92
N GLY A 91 -21.05 10.08 18.61
CA GLY A 91 -22.09 9.21 18.06
C GLY A 91 -21.82 7.75 18.42
N GLU A 92 -22.88 7.01 18.75
CA GLU A 92 -22.77 5.56 18.82
C GLU A 92 -22.25 5.03 17.48
N PRO A 93 -21.27 4.11 17.47
CA PRO A 93 -20.92 3.41 16.25
C PRO A 93 -22.23 2.81 15.75
N VAL A 94 -22.60 3.10 14.49
CA VAL A 94 -23.69 2.34 13.87
C VAL A 94 -23.18 0.92 13.89
N ALA A 95 -23.74 0.10 14.78
CA ALA A 95 -23.43 -1.30 14.80
C ALA A 95 -23.64 -1.77 13.37
N ALA A 96 -22.58 -2.31 12.75
CA ALA A 96 -22.77 -3.10 11.54
C ALA A 96 -23.97 -3.98 11.83
N ALA A 97 -24.99 -3.93 10.96
CA ALA A 97 -26.20 -4.74 11.12
C ALA A 97 -25.74 -6.10 11.63
N PRO A 98 -26.31 -6.59 12.75
CA PRO A 98 -25.82 -7.82 13.35
C PRO A 98 -25.64 -8.78 12.19
N THR A 99 -24.42 -9.29 12.04
CA THR A 99 -24.25 -10.51 11.29
C THR A 99 -25.15 -11.46 12.06
N GLU A 100 -26.42 -11.55 11.64
CA GLU A 100 -27.19 -12.77 11.79
C GLU A 100 -26.19 -13.86 11.47
N ALA A 101 -26.12 -14.93 12.26
CA ALA A 101 -25.20 -16.00 11.97
C ALA A 101 -25.60 -16.55 10.58
N ILE A 102 -25.05 -15.95 9.52
CA ILE A 102 -25.39 -16.27 8.16
C ILE A 102 -24.79 -17.64 8.00
N ASP A 103 -25.67 -18.61 7.78
CA ASP A 103 -25.23 -19.98 7.57
C ASP A 103 -24.32 -20.02 6.34
N GLU A 104 -23.11 -20.54 6.53
CA GLU A 104 -22.12 -20.61 5.45
C GLU A 104 -22.67 -21.42 4.27
N ASP A 105 -23.51 -22.42 4.55
CA ASP A 105 -24.17 -23.24 3.54
C ASP A 105 -25.24 -22.47 2.75
N GLU A 106 -26.00 -21.59 3.41
CA GLU A 106 -26.98 -20.71 2.77
C GLU A 106 -26.29 -19.69 1.86
N LEU A 107 -25.21 -19.06 2.35
CA LEU A 107 -24.42 -18.10 1.57
C LEU A 107 -23.79 -18.75 0.33
N MET A 108 -23.28 -19.98 0.49
CA MET A 108 -22.76 -20.78 -0.62
C MET A 108 -23.85 -21.15 -1.63
N ALA A 109 -25.09 -21.37 -1.19
CA ALA A 109 -26.21 -21.65 -2.10
C ALA A 109 -26.59 -20.42 -2.92
N GLU A 110 -26.61 -19.21 -2.34
CA GLU A 110 -26.86 -17.95 -3.06
C GLU A 110 -25.74 -17.63 -4.07
N LEU A 111 -24.47 -17.83 -3.66
CA LEU A 111 -23.32 -17.50 -4.50
C LEU A 111 -23.16 -18.44 -5.71
N ARG A 112 -23.64 -19.70 -5.61
CA ARG A 112 -23.56 -20.67 -6.71
C ARG A 112 -24.21 -20.18 -8.01
N GLY A 113 -25.25 -19.34 -7.94
CA GLY A 113 -25.90 -18.77 -9.12
C GLY A 113 -25.20 -17.54 -9.71
N ALA A 114 -24.29 -16.90 -8.96
CA ALA A 114 -23.57 -15.70 -9.38
C ALA A 114 -22.28 -16.01 -10.18
N ALA A 115 -21.78 -17.25 -10.11
CA ALA A 115 -20.56 -17.68 -10.79
C ALA A 115 -20.75 -18.00 -12.28
N ASP A 116 -21.98 -18.13 -12.77
CA ASP A 116 -22.28 -18.51 -14.16
C ASP A 116 -22.13 -17.33 -15.15
N SER A 117 -21.96 -16.09 -14.66
CA SER A 117 -21.65 -14.95 -15.52
C SER A 117 -20.14 -14.90 -15.78
N ASN A 118 -19.72 -15.31 -16.98
CA ASN A 118 -18.36 -15.12 -17.50
C ASN A 118 -17.94 -13.63 -17.62
N ASP A 119 -18.77 -12.68 -17.19
CA ASP A 119 -18.54 -11.24 -17.30
C ASP A 119 -17.24 -10.76 -16.61
N ILE A 120 -16.77 -11.44 -15.55
CA ILE A 120 -15.53 -11.07 -14.84
C ILE A 120 -14.27 -11.57 -15.58
N THR A 121 -14.35 -12.71 -16.27
CA THR A 121 -13.23 -13.29 -17.02
C THR A 121 -13.15 -12.78 -18.47
N GLU A 122 -14.23 -12.18 -18.97
CA GLU A 122 -14.30 -11.57 -20.30
C GLU A 122 -13.79 -10.13 -20.32
N LEU A 123 -12.57 -9.94 -20.83
CA LEU A 123 -11.99 -8.61 -21.05
C LEU A 123 -12.63 -7.93 -22.28
N ARG A 124 -13.68 -7.12 -22.09
CA ARG A 124 -14.39 -6.43 -23.19
C ARG A 124 -13.77 -5.11 -23.65
N HIS A 125 -13.10 -4.39 -22.74
CA HIS A 125 -12.57 -3.04 -22.99
C HIS A 125 -11.04 -3.00 -23.10
N VAL A 126 -10.39 -4.16 -23.21
CA VAL A 126 -8.94 -4.26 -23.26
C VAL A 126 -8.55 -4.91 -24.59
N ARG A 127 -7.46 -4.40 -25.20
CA ARG A 127 -6.90 -5.02 -26.41
C ARG A 127 -6.68 -6.52 -26.19
N ALA A 128 -7.08 -7.32 -27.19
CA ALA A 128 -7.00 -8.77 -27.11
C ALA A 128 -5.55 -9.20 -26.84
N SER A 129 -5.36 -10.29 -26.08
CA SER A 129 -4.01 -10.78 -25.73
C SER A 129 -3.13 -11.01 -26.97
N ALA A 130 -3.73 -11.45 -28.08
CA ALA A 130 -3.06 -11.61 -29.37
C ALA A 130 -2.51 -10.29 -29.94
N GLU A 131 -3.26 -9.19 -29.83
CA GLU A 131 -2.85 -7.87 -30.30
C GLU A 131 -1.77 -7.25 -29.40
N LYS A 132 -1.82 -7.49 -28.09
CA LYS A 132 -0.75 -7.08 -27.16
C LYS A 132 0.57 -7.78 -27.47
N ARG A 133 0.53 -9.10 -27.71
CA ARG A 133 1.70 -9.89 -28.10
C ARG A 133 2.29 -9.50 -29.45
N ALA A 134 1.49 -8.93 -30.34
CA ALA A 134 1.96 -8.43 -31.64
C ALA A 134 2.52 -7.00 -31.57
N ALA A 135 2.01 -6.18 -30.64
CA ALA A 135 2.45 -4.79 -30.46
C ALA A 135 3.71 -4.66 -29.60
N GLU A 136 3.95 -5.60 -28.69
CA GLU A 136 5.21 -5.77 -27.99
C GLU A 136 6.03 -6.78 -28.80
N GLU A 137 7.06 -6.35 -29.54
CA GLU A 137 8.05 -7.24 -30.16
C GLU A 137 8.82 -8.01 -29.07
N ILE A 138 8.16 -8.98 -28.44
CA ILE A 138 8.76 -9.91 -27.51
C ILE A 138 9.58 -10.86 -28.39
N ALA A 139 10.90 -10.69 -28.36
CA ALA A 139 11.82 -11.57 -29.05
C ALA A 139 11.54 -13.04 -28.63
N ASN A 140 10.94 -13.80 -29.54
CA ASN A 140 10.65 -15.21 -29.32
C ASN A 140 11.97 -15.97 -29.34
N ARG A 141 12.27 -16.68 -28.25
CA ARG A 141 13.45 -17.55 -28.16
C ARG A 141 13.13 -18.87 -28.84
N THR A 142 13.78 -19.14 -29.96
CA THR A 142 13.76 -20.46 -30.62
C THR A 142 14.83 -21.35 -30.01
N VAL A 143 14.51 -22.63 -29.78
CA VAL A 143 15.50 -23.62 -29.35
C VAL A 143 16.52 -23.81 -30.47
N CYS A 144 17.81 -23.84 -30.12
CA CYS A 144 18.88 -24.12 -31.06
C CYS A 144 19.17 -25.62 -31.05
N GLU A 145 18.71 -26.34 -32.06
CA GLU A 145 18.89 -27.79 -32.20
C GLU A 145 20.39 -28.17 -32.32
N ASP A 146 21.19 -27.34 -32.99
CA ASP A 146 22.63 -27.58 -33.22
C ASP A 146 23.54 -26.96 -32.13
N PHE A 147 23.02 -26.77 -30.91
CA PHE A 147 23.75 -26.07 -29.84
C PHE A 147 25.13 -26.70 -29.53
N GLU A 148 25.26 -28.03 -29.62
CA GLU A 148 26.52 -28.72 -29.38
C GLU A 148 27.66 -28.28 -30.33
N THR A 149 27.33 -27.84 -31.56
CA THR A 149 28.33 -27.29 -32.49
C THR A 149 28.85 -25.91 -32.04
N PHE A 150 28.00 -25.11 -31.40
CA PHE A 150 28.34 -23.74 -30.97
C PHE A 150 28.86 -23.65 -29.55
N LYS A 151 28.53 -24.62 -28.69
CA LYS A 151 29.00 -24.75 -27.30
C LYS A 151 30.50 -24.48 -27.10
N PRO A 152 31.44 -25.06 -27.86
CA PRO A 152 32.86 -24.78 -27.67
C PRO A 152 33.23 -23.31 -27.96
N VAL A 153 32.50 -22.62 -28.85
CA VAL A 153 32.71 -21.20 -29.14
C VAL A 153 32.29 -20.35 -27.93
N PHE A 154 31.15 -20.65 -27.30
CA PHE A 154 30.71 -19.96 -26.08
C PHE A 154 31.69 -20.17 -24.92
N GLU A 155 32.19 -21.39 -24.73
CA GLU A 155 33.19 -21.69 -23.70
C GLU A 155 34.49 -20.92 -23.93
N LYS A 156 34.95 -20.83 -25.18
CA LYS A 156 36.12 -20.03 -25.56
C LYS A 156 35.91 -18.55 -25.27
N VAL A 157 34.76 -17.97 -25.67
CA VAL A 157 34.45 -16.56 -25.41
C VAL A 157 34.39 -16.27 -23.91
N ARG A 158 33.77 -17.16 -23.12
CA ARG A 158 33.69 -17.02 -21.65
C ARG A 158 35.07 -17.05 -21.01
N ARG A 159 35.98 -17.91 -21.49
CA ARG A 159 37.38 -17.97 -21.04
C ARG A 159 38.12 -16.68 -21.41
N GLU A 160 38.02 -16.23 -22.65
CA GLU A 160 38.67 -15.01 -23.14
C GLU A 160 38.15 -13.74 -22.44
N LEU A 161 36.89 -13.69 -22.04
CA LEU A 161 36.34 -12.61 -21.20
C LEU A 161 36.91 -12.64 -19.78
N LYS A 162 37.09 -13.84 -19.20
CA LYS A 162 37.67 -14.00 -17.86
C LYS A 162 39.16 -13.64 -17.85
N ASP A 163 39.87 -13.99 -18.91
CA ASP A 163 41.30 -13.72 -19.09
C ASP A 163 41.58 -12.28 -19.57
N GLY A 164 40.53 -11.46 -19.78
CA GLY A 164 40.64 -10.06 -20.18
C GLY A 164 41.05 -9.84 -21.65
N ILE A 165 41.14 -10.90 -22.44
CA ILE A 165 41.42 -10.86 -23.89
C ILE A 165 40.25 -10.21 -24.64
N ARG A 166 39.02 -10.45 -24.17
CA ARG A 166 37.79 -9.78 -24.65
C ARG A 166 37.21 -8.88 -23.57
N GLN A 167 36.51 -7.83 -24.00
CA GLN A 167 35.80 -6.91 -23.11
C GLN A 167 34.34 -6.76 -23.54
N THR A 168 33.42 -6.78 -22.58
CA THR A 168 32.02 -6.43 -22.81
C THR A 168 31.90 -4.92 -22.94
N ARG A 169 31.20 -4.45 -23.98
CA ARG A 169 30.89 -3.02 -24.14
C ARG A 169 29.45 -2.77 -23.68
N PRO A 170 29.20 -1.69 -22.94
CA PRO A 170 27.84 -1.29 -22.63
C PRO A 170 27.11 -0.97 -23.94
N PHE A 171 25.84 -1.36 -24.01
CA PHE A 171 24.99 -1.03 -25.16
C PHE A 171 24.84 0.50 -25.24
N GLN A 172 25.24 1.09 -26.38
CA GLN A 172 25.08 2.52 -26.65
C GLN A 172 24.04 2.70 -27.76
N THR A 173 22.97 3.42 -27.45
CA THR A 173 21.77 3.60 -28.30
C THR A 173 22.04 4.26 -29.66
N ARG A 174 23.23 4.82 -29.89
CA ARG A 174 23.61 5.51 -31.14
C ARG A 174 24.02 4.58 -32.29
N ALA A 175 24.26 3.29 -32.03
CA ALA A 175 24.75 2.36 -33.06
C ALA A 175 23.65 1.81 -34.00
N MET A 176 22.39 2.21 -33.82
CA MET A 176 21.27 1.78 -34.67
C MET A 176 21.00 2.71 -35.86
N ASP A 177 21.61 3.91 -35.91
CA ASP A 177 21.38 4.87 -36.99
C ASP A 177 22.18 4.58 -38.27
N GLU A 178 23.18 3.69 -38.24
CA GLU A 178 24.06 3.42 -39.39
C GLU A 178 23.80 2.09 -40.12
N ILE A 179 22.68 1.40 -39.84
CA ILE A 179 22.21 0.30 -40.69
C ILE A 179 20.95 0.76 -41.42
N GLN A 180 21.09 1.80 -42.25
CA GLN A 180 20.16 2.10 -43.32
C GLN A 180 20.85 1.79 -44.67
N LYS A 181 20.41 0.66 -45.24
CA LYS A 181 20.54 0.16 -46.63
C LYS A 181 21.87 0.33 -47.37
#